data_AF-A0A2N2F3A2-F1
#
_entry.id   AF-A0A2N2F3A2-F1
#
_cell.length_a   1.000
_cell.length_b   1.000
_cell.length_c   1.000
_cell.angle_alpha   90.00
_cell.angle_beta   90.00
_cell.angle_gamma   90.00
#
_symmetry.space_group_name_H-M   'P 1'
#
loop_
_entity.id
_entity.type
_entity.pdbx_description
1 polymer ?
#
loop_
_entity_poly.entity_id
_entity_poly.type
_entity_poly.pdbx_seq_one_letter_code
_entity_poly.pdbx_strand_id
1 'polypeptide(L)'
;MSKKYDLQLIVRSIQYLLLEELSTVFAKKEILEDLLVVSFDDKYLHIFENKNNRINITEIPHEESITDESKKGWSAYLRQRKHLYEYIPTQLQGKKIISGGLYSDFSRIQKEKGSIYSSEESYICTIIHEFAHVYFNSVNPFYYADKDYNLSLLALSKKLFSGNEIENEYQIELNSLSELSEIFSFCVEYSFAKKYAPRYFKKMNNYFTNDLDVLLKKEKEKDLTREDSVLSDSHTLSFVLGRLILEKYPRDWSKRLLKRTLI
;
A
#
# COMPACT_ATOMS: atom_id res chain seq x y z
N MET A 1 -29.92 18.88 9.34
CA MET A 1 -28.77 19.71 8.93
C MET A 1 -28.81 19.83 7.40
N SER A 2 -28.28 20.89 6.79
CA SER A 2 -28.49 21.12 5.34
C SER A 2 -27.41 20.44 4.50
N LYS A 3 -27.75 19.93 3.31
CA LYS A 3 -26.77 19.38 2.35
C LYS A 3 -25.60 20.33 2.07
N LYS A 4 -25.89 21.63 1.94
CA LYS A 4 -24.87 22.67 1.76
C LYS A 4 -23.84 22.68 2.90
N TYR A 5 -24.28 22.45 4.13
CA TYR A 5 -23.40 22.37 5.29
C TYR A 5 -22.48 21.15 5.23
N ASP A 6 -23.04 19.98 4.92
CA ASP A 6 -22.27 18.74 4.85
C ASP A 6 -21.18 18.80 3.76
N LEU A 7 -21.52 19.36 2.58
CA LEU A 7 -20.55 19.58 1.51
C LEU A 7 -19.43 20.55 1.93
N GLN A 8 -19.77 21.61 2.69
CA GLN A 8 -18.77 22.56 3.20
C GLN A 8 -17.85 21.93 4.26
N LEU A 9 -18.35 20.99 5.07
CA LEU A 9 -17.49 20.23 5.99
C LEU A 9 -16.44 19.40 5.26
N ILE A 10 -16.79 18.80 4.13
CA ILE A 10 -15.83 18.04 3.30
C ILE A 10 -14.80 19.00 2.69
N VAL A 11 -15.23 20.14 2.13
CA VAL A 11 -14.32 21.19 1.62
C VAL A 11 -13.34 21.63 2.70
N ARG A 12 -13.85 21.94 3.90
CA ARG A 12 -13.01 22.35 5.05
C ARG A 12 -12.03 21.25 5.45
N SER A 13 -12.45 19.98 5.41
CA SER A 13 -11.58 18.84 5.71
C SER A 13 -10.41 18.74 4.72
N ILE A 14 -10.67 18.93 3.42
CA ILE A 14 -9.62 18.93 2.39
C ILE A 14 -8.69 20.14 2.59
N GLN A 15 -9.24 21.32 2.89
CA GLN A 15 -8.46 22.52 3.16
C GLN A 15 -7.54 22.37 4.38
N TYR A 16 -7.94 21.62 5.40
CA TYR A 16 -7.09 21.37 6.56
C TYR A 16 -5.79 20.64 6.22
N LEU A 17 -5.79 19.78 5.20
CA LEU A 17 -4.57 19.11 4.72
C LEU A 17 -3.52 20.09 4.16
N LEU A 18 -3.92 21.33 3.90
CA LEU A 18 -3.07 22.41 3.39
C LEU A 18 -2.56 23.34 4.49
N LEU A 19 -3.01 23.17 5.74
CA LEU A 19 -2.51 23.96 6.87
C LEU A 19 -1.03 23.70 7.13
N GLU A 20 -0.35 24.69 7.70
CA GLU A 20 1.07 24.64 8.03
C GLU A 20 1.38 23.51 9.03
N GLU A 21 0.50 23.29 10.01
CA GLU A 21 0.65 22.24 11.02
C GLU A 21 0.66 20.83 10.42
N LEU A 22 -0.08 20.63 9.31
CA LEU A 22 -0.13 19.36 8.59
C LEU A 22 0.84 19.30 7.40
N SER A 23 1.59 20.38 7.13
CA SER A 23 2.56 20.44 6.03
C SER A 23 3.74 19.48 6.23
N THR A 24 4.11 19.19 7.48
CA THR A 24 5.18 18.23 7.82
C THR A 24 4.75 16.79 7.56
N VAL A 25 3.47 16.46 7.76
CA VAL A 25 2.91 15.14 7.49
C VAL A 25 2.66 14.96 6.00
N PHE A 26 1.94 15.91 5.38
CA PHE A 26 1.59 15.91 3.96
C PHE A 26 2.50 16.85 3.17
N ALA A 27 3.80 16.57 3.19
CA ALA A 27 4.83 17.40 2.54
C ALA A 27 4.72 17.41 1.00
N LYS A 28 4.38 16.27 0.38
CA LYS A 28 4.21 16.12 -1.08
C LYS A 28 2.78 16.44 -1.52
N LYS A 29 2.48 17.73 -1.73
CA LYS A 29 1.11 18.21 -2.02
C LYS A 29 0.54 17.67 -3.33
N GLU A 30 1.39 17.38 -4.31
CA GLU A 30 1.01 16.80 -5.60
C GLU A 30 0.26 15.46 -5.45
N ILE A 31 0.57 14.67 -4.41
CA ILE A 31 -0.14 13.43 -4.10
C ILE A 31 -1.57 13.72 -3.67
N LEU A 32 -1.79 14.81 -2.92
CA LEU A 32 -3.12 15.21 -2.46
C LEU A 32 -3.95 15.80 -3.60
N GLU A 33 -3.31 16.47 -4.57
CA GLU A 33 -3.97 17.03 -5.75
C GLU A 33 -4.45 15.96 -6.74
N ASP A 34 -3.78 14.81 -6.79
CA ASP A 34 -4.20 13.69 -7.66
C ASP A 34 -5.30 12.81 -7.06
N LEU A 35 -5.71 13.07 -5.81
CA LEU A 35 -6.77 12.32 -5.14
C LEU A 35 -8.17 12.79 -5.56
N LEU A 36 -9.05 11.81 -5.79
CA LEU A 36 -10.47 12.04 -6.01
C LEU A 36 -11.23 11.82 -4.70
N VAL A 37 -11.83 12.88 -4.16
CA VAL A 37 -12.72 12.76 -3.00
C VAL A 37 -14.16 12.66 -3.48
N VAL A 38 -14.87 11.63 -3.02
CA VAL A 38 -16.22 11.32 -3.48
C VAL A 38 -17.14 11.16 -2.28
N SER A 39 -18.16 12.00 -2.16
CA SER A 39 -19.27 11.77 -1.24
C SER A 39 -20.52 11.40 -2.02
N PHE A 40 -21.50 10.77 -1.39
CA PHE A 40 -22.74 10.39 -2.06
C PHE A 40 -23.95 10.51 -1.13
N ASP A 41 -25.08 10.85 -1.72
CA ASP A 41 -26.42 10.78 -1.13
C ASP A 41 -27.33 9.91 -2.04
N ASP A 42 -28.62 9.79 -1.75
CA ASP A 42 -29.50 8.91 -2.56
C ASP A 42 -29.85 9.48 -3.95
N LYS A 43 -29.32 10.64 -4.33
CA LYS A 43 -29.61 11.31 -5.60
C LYS A 43 -28.34 11.67 -6.38
N TYR A 44 -27.26 11.99 -5.68
CA TYR A 44 -26.06 12.57 -6.27
C TYR A 44 -24.78 11.96 -5.71
N LEU A 45 -23.84 11.77 -6.62
CA LEU A 45 -22.42 11.57 -6.36
C LEU A 45 -21.73 12.94 -6.41
N HIS A 46 -21.15 13.35 -5.30
CA HIS A 46 -20.45 14.60 -5.09
C HIS A 46 -18.96 14.39 -5.28
N ILE A 47 -18.42 14.86 -6.40
CA ILE A 47 -17.00 14.78 -6.69
C ILE A 47 -16.33 16.08 -6.28
N PHE A 48 -15.30 15.98 -5.45
CA PHE A 48 -14.46 17.10 -5.03
C PHE A 48 -13.11 17.00 -5.72
N GLU A 49 -12.79 17.97 -6.56
CA GLU A 49 -11.50 18.08 -7.24
C GLU A 49 -10.70 19.24 -6.65
N ASN A 50 -9.50 18.97 -6.14
CA ASN A 50 -8.55 20.00 -5.73
C ASN A 50 -7.68 20.41 -6.92
N LYS A 51 -7.88 21.63 -7.45
CA LYS A 51 -7.05 22.21 -8.51
C LYS A 51 -6.52 23.56 -8.06
N ASN A 52 -5.19 23.70 -7.96
CA ASN A 52 -4.52 24.94 -7.53
C ASN A 52 -5.06 25.47 -6.18
N ASN A 53 -5.18 24.59 -5.18
CA ASN A 53 -5.75 24.89 -3.85
C ASN A 53 -7.19 25.41 -3.87
N ARG A 54 -7.95 25.13 -4.94
CA ARG A 54 -9.38 25.42 -5.03
C ARG A 54 -10.14 24.11 -5.18
N ILE A 55 -11.10 23.89 -4.28
CA ILE A 55 -11.96 22.71 -4.29
C ILE A 55 -13.19 23.02 -5.14
N ASN A 56 -13.32 22.33 -6.27
CA ASN A 56 -14.51 22.36 -7.09
C ASN A 56 -15.39 21.15 -6.75
N ILE A 57 -16.70 21.36 -6.71
CA ILE A 57 -17.68 20.31 -6.44
C ILE A 57 -18.50 20.09 -7.71
N THR A 58 -18.50 18.86 -8.21
CA THR A 58 -19.35 18.42 -9.32
C THR A 58 -20.38 17.44 -8.77
N GLU A 59 -21.66 17.73 -8.99
CA GLU A 59 -22.75 16.80 -8.65
C GLU A 59 -23.11 15.96 -9.87
N ILE A 60 -23.11 14.65 -9.71
CA ILE A 60 -23.48 13.70 -10.76
C ILE A 60 -24.73 12.94 -10.31
N PRO A 61 -25.86 13.06 -11.03
CA PRO A 61 -27.04 12.30 -10.68
C PRO A 61 -26.81 10.80 -10.87
N HIS A 62 -27.36 10.00 -9.96
CA HIS A 62 -27.40 8.54 -10.09
C HIS A 62 -28.72 7.98 -9.60
N GLU A 63 -28.97 6.71 -9.92
CA GLU A 63 -30.18 5.98 -9.50
C GLU A 63 -29.88 4.93 -8.42
N GLU A 64 -28.62 4.82 -8.00
CA GLU A 64 -28.19 3.84 -7.00
C GLU A 64 -28.71 4.13 -5.60
N SER A 65 -29.22 3.08 -4.94
CA SER A 65 -29.58 3.13 -3.53
C SER A 65 -28.33 3.03 -2.66
N ILE A 66 -28.06 4.05 -1.86
CA ILE A 66 -26.88 4.08 -0.99
C ILE A 66 -27.21 3.47 0.36
N THR A 67 -26.49 2.41 0.72
CA THR A 67 -26.69 1.74 2.01
C THR A 67 -26.11 2.54 3.19
N ASP A 68 -26.69 2.37 4.39
CA ASP A 68 -26.13 2.92 5.63
C ASP A 68 -24.70 2.40 5.91
N GLU A 69 -24.37 1.18 5.45
CA GLU A 69 -23.03 0.62 5.53
C GLU A 69 -21.99 1.41 4.71
N SER A 70 -22.41 1.92 3.54
CA SER A 70 -21.60 2.83 2.73
C SER A 70 -21.49 4.22 3.37
N LYS A 71 -22.54 4.69 4.05
CA LYS A 71 -22.60 6.03 4.69
C LYS A 71 -21.93 6.11 6.07
N LYS A 72 -21.72 4.98 6.74
CA LYS A 72 -21.22 4.97 8.14
C LYS A 72 -19.79 5.48 8.32
N GLY A 73 -19.00 5.65 7.27
CA GLY A 73 -17.62 6.09 7.41
C GLY A 73 -16.93 6.36 6.08
N TRP A 74 -15.73 6.89 6.17
CA TRP A 74 -14.86 7.13 5.04
C TRP A 74 -13.97 5.91 4.76
N SER A 75 -13.46 5.82 3.54
CA SER A 75 -12.49 4.81 3.12
C SER A 75 -11.59 5.31 1.99
N ALA A 76 -10.35 4.88 1.97
CA ALA A 76 -9.36 5.03 0.89
C ALA A 76 -9.67 4.22 -0.39
N TYR A 77 -10.96 4.05 -0.69
CA TYR A 77 -11.50 3.47 -1.91
C TYR A 77 -13.00 3.80 -2.01
N LEU A 78 -13.62 3.54 -3.17
CA LEU A 78 -15.06 3.66 -3.34
C LEU A 78 -15.78 2.49 -2.65
N ARG A 79 -16.48 2.73 -1.53
CA ARG A 79 -17.13 1.64 -0.75
C ARG A 79 -18.17 0.85 -1.56
N GLN A 80 -19.03 1.53 -2.30
CA GLN A 80 -20.07 0.91 -3.14
C GLN A 80 -19.57 0.78 -4.59
N ARG A 81 -18.46 0.02 -4.73
CA ARG A 81 -17.55 0.08 -5.89
C ARG A 81 -18.17 -0.26 -7.24
N LYS A 82 -19.06 -1.25 -7.35
CA LYS A 82 -19.49 -1.74 -8.68
C LYS A 82 -20.38 -0.75 -9.42
N HIS A 83 -21.38 -0.19 -8.76
CA HIS A 83 -22.40 0.62 -9.44
C HIS A 83 -22.10 2.12 -9.42
N LEU A 84 -21.61 2.67 -8.30
CA LEU A 84 -21.28 4.10 -8.26
C LEU A 84 -20.09 4.49 -9.12
N TYR A 85 -19.16 3.56 -9.36
CA TYR A 85 -17.98 3.85 -10.17
C TYR A 85 -18.33 4.14 -11.64
N GLU A 86 -19.44 3.57 -12.14
CA GLU A 86 -19.91 3.79 -13.52
C GLU A 86 -20.36 5.24 -13.75
N TYR A 87 -20.79 5.93 -12.70
CA TYR A 87 -21.17 7.34 -12.75
C TYR A 87 -19.97 8.28 -12.64
N ILE A 88 -18.77 7.79 -12.29
CA ILE A 88 -17.57 8.61 -12.26
C ILE A 88 -17.14 8.91 -13.71
N PRO A 89 -16.92 10.19 -14.08
CA PRO A 89 -16.54 10.57 -15.43
C PRO A 89 -15.26 9.85 -15.86
N THR A 90 -15.22 9.40 -17.12
CA THR A 90 -14.12 8.57 -17.65
C THR A 90 -12.74 9.19 -17.47
N GLN A 91 -12.62 10.52 -17.55
CA GLN A 91 -11.36 11.23 -17.33
C GLN A 91 -10.87 11.22 -15.87
N LEU A 92 -11.73 10.86 -14.91
CA LEU A 92 -11.40 10.73 -13.49
C LEU A 92 -11.27 9.26 -13.06
N GLN A 93 -11.65 8.32 -13.92
CA GLN A 93 -11.48 6.89 -13.66
C GLN A 93 -9.99 6.54 -13.60
N GLY A 94 -9.61 5.70 -12.63
CA GLY A 94 -8.22 5.30 -12.39
C GLY A 94 -7.44 6.18 -11.40
N LYS A 95 -8.00 7.33 -10.98
CA LYS A 95 -7.46 8.08 -9.84
C LYS A 95 -7.66 7.31 -8.53
N LYS A 96 -6.80 7.56 -7.55
CA LYS A 96 -7.01 7.07 -6.18
C LYS A 96 -8.22 7.78 -5.57
N ILE A 97 -9.11 7.03 -4.94
CA ILE A 97 -10.39 7.55 -4.43
C ILE A 97 -10.43 7.47 -2.90
N ILE A 98 -10.88 8.54 -2.27
CA ILE A 98 -11.37 8.52 -0.89
C ILE A 98 -12.88 8.77 -0.93
N SER A 99 -13.68 7.94 -0.27
CA SER A 99 -15.13 8.08 -0.30
C SER A 99 -15.84 7.84 1.03
N GLY A 100 -17.00 8.47 1.20
CA GLY A 100 -17.84 8.33 2.39
C GLY A 100 -19.20 9.01 2.26
N GLY A 101 -20.04 8.87 3.28
CA GLY A 101 -21.33 9.55 3.34
C GLY A 101 -21.23 11.02 3.76
N LEU A 102 -22.29 11.78 3.52
CA LEU A 102 -22.45 13.12 4.07
C LEU A 102 -22.48 13.11 5.61
N TYR A 103 -22.06 14.21 6.24
CA TYR A 103 -21.95 14.31 7.70
C TYR A 103 -23.27 13.98 8.43
N SER A 104 -24.42 14.43 7.91
CA SER A 104 -25.72 14.17 8.54
C SER A 104 -26.01 12.67 8.68
N ASP A 105 -25.77 11.90 7.61
CA ASP A 105 -25.99 10.45 7.61
C ASP A 105 -24.95 9.74 8.47
N PHE A 106 -23.67 10.11 8.31
CA PHE A 106 -22.57 9.58 9.11
C PHE A 106 -22.84 9.76 10.62
N SER A 107 -23.15 10.99 11.06
CA SER A 107 -23.38 11.32 12.47
C SER A 107 -24.59 10.57 13.02
N ARG A 108 -25.68 10.49 12.25
CA ARG A 108 -26.87 9.73 12.63
C ARG A 108 -26.53 8.26 12.89
N ILE A 109 -25.90 7.60 11.91
CA ILE A 109 -25.56 6.16 11.99
C ILE A 109 -24.59 5.89 13.15
N GLN A 110 -23.63 6.78 13.39
CA GLN A 110 -22.65 6.63 14.46
C GLN A 110 -23.24 6.83 15.85
N LYS A 111 -24.21 7.76 16.00
CA LYS A 111 -24.97 7.96 17.24
C LYS A 111 -25.81 6.73 17.59
N GLU A 112 -26.50 6.17 16.61
CA GLU A 112 -27.30 4.94 16.78
C GLU A 112 -26.44 3.77 17.29
N LYS A 113 -25.15 3.75 16.95
CA LYS A 113 -24.17 2.73 17.39
C LYS A 113 -23.50 3.05 18.72
N GLY A 114 -23.77 4.20 19.35
CA GLY A 114 -23.04 4.65 20.55
C GLY A 114 -21.55 4.91 20.29
N SER A 115 -21.20 5.27 19.07
CA SER A 115 -19.81 5.46 18.63
C SER A 115 -19.28 6.86 18.97
N ILE A 116 -17.97 6.94 19.23
CA ILE A 116 -17.26 8.22 19.42
C ILE A 116 -17.19 9.06 18.14
N TYR A 117 -17.46 8.46 16.98
CA TYR A 117 -17.37 9.10 15.68
C TYR A 117 -18.68 9.81 15.29
N SER A 118 -19.24 10.62 16.17
CA SER A 118 -20.57 11.24 15.98
C SER A 118 -20.55 12.77 15.86
N SER A 119 -19.40 13.42 16.08
CA SER A 119 -19.23 14.88 16.02
C SER A 119 -18.62 15.35 14.69
N GLU A 120 -18.67 16.66 14.44
CA GLU A 120 -18.05 17.28 13.27
C GLU A 120 -16.55 17.07 13.23
N GLU A 121 -15.90 17.23 14.39
CA GLU A 121 -14.46 17.01 14.54
C GLU A 121 -14.09 15.59 14.18
N SER A 122 -14.87 14.61 14.67
CA SER A 122 -14.63 13.20 14.36
C SER A 122 -14.83 12.90 12.87
N TYR A 123 -15.81 13.55 12.21
CA TYR A 123 -16.04 13.41 10.77
C TYR A 123 -14.87 13.97 9.95
N ILE A 124 -14.42 15.19 10.28
CA ILE A 124 -13.24 15.80 9.66
C ILE A 124 -12.00 14.91 9.85
N CYS A 125 -11.77 14.42 11.07
CA CYS A 125 -10.65 13.53 11.36
C CYS A 125 -10.71 12.23 10.56
N THR A 126 -11.90 11.64 10.35
CA THR A 126 -12.02 10.43 9.50
C THR A 126 -11.66 10.69 8.05
N ILE A 127 -12.00 11.86 7.49
CA ILE A 127 -11.58 12.22 6.13
C ILE A 127 -10.05 12.36 6.07
N ILE A 128 -9.45 13.11 6.99
CA ILE A 128 -8.00 13.32 7.07
C ILE A 128 -7.26 11.98 7.26
N HIS A 129 -7.83 11.06 8.05
CA HIS A 129 -7.29 9.72 8.27
C HIS A 129 -7.18 8.92 6.96
N GLU A 130 -8.22 8.94 6.11
CA GLU A 130 -8.16 8.26 4.81
C GLU A 130 -7.16 8.92 3.86
N PHE A 131 -7.02 10.24 3.92
CA PHE A 131 -5.94 10.95 3.21
C PHE A 131 -4.57 10.48 3.70
N ALA A 132 -4.38 10.27 4.99
CA ALA A 132 -3.14 9.74 5.54
C ALA A 132 -2.87 8.32 5.03
N HIS A 133 -3.87 7.45 4.92
CA HIS A 133 -3.70 6.13 4.31
C HIS A 133 -3.22 6.22 2.87
N VAL A 134 -3.91 7.00 2.02
CA VAL A 134 -3.52 7.10 0.62
C VAL A 134 -2.17 7.80 0.46
N TYR A 135 -1.92 8.86 1.22
CA TYR A 135 -0.65 9.57 1.20
C TYR A 135 0.48 8.65 1.63
N PHE A 136 0.35 7.97 2.78
CA PHE A 136 1.34 7.02 3.28
C PHE A 136 1.62 5.93 2.25
N ASN A 137 0.60 5.30 1.67
CA ASN A 137 0.80 4.28 0.63
C ASN A 137 1.40 4.84 -0.68
N SER A 138 1.34 6.16 -0.89
CA SER A 138 1.92 6.82 -2.07
C SER A 138 3.35 7.31 -1.86
N VAL A 139 3.72 7.71 -0.63
CA VAL A 139 5.09 8.12 -0.26
C VAL A 139 5.93 6.98 0.26
N ASN A 140 5.27 5.99 0.82
CA ASN A 140 5.78 4.71 1.25
C ASN A 140 5.00 3.63 0.49
N PRO A 141 5.08 3.60 -0.85
CA PRO A 141 4.78 2.36 -1.53
C PRO A 141 5.75 1.36 -0.89
N PHE A 142 5.25 0.21 -0.43
CA PHE A 142 5.88 -0.80 0.43
C PHE A 142 7.42 -0.93 0.35
N TYR A 143 8.06 -1.50 1.36
CA TYR A 143 9.53 -1.71 1.45
C TYR A 143 10.22 -2.29 0.18
N TYR A 144 9.43 -2.86 -0.74
CA TYR A 144 9.79 -3.27 -2.09
C TYR A 144 9.06 -2.45 -3.17
N ALA A 145 9.02 -1.12 -3.09
CA ALA A 145 8.43 -0.29 -4.13
C ALA A 145 9.45 0.37 -5.03
N ASP A 146 10.71 0.35 -4.60
CA ASP A 146 11.82 0.61 -5.48
C ASP A 146 11.97 -0.60 -6.42
N LYS A 147 11.37 -0.47 -7.60
CA LYS A 147 11.42 -1.51 -8.64
C LYS A 147 12.87 -1.87 -8.99
N ASP A 148 13.75 -0.88 -9.09
CA ASP A 148 15.13 -1.10 -9.52
C ASP A 148 15.91 -1.86 -8.44
N TYR A 149 15.70 -1.50 -7.17
CA TYR A 149 16.22 -2.26 -6.04
C TYR A 149 15.70 -3.71 -6.02
N ASN A 150 14.40 -3.93 -6.17
CA ASN A 150 13.82 -5.28 -6.19
C ASN A 150 14.39 -6.13 -7.33
N LEU A 151 14.44 -5.55 -8.53
CA LEU A 151 15.01 -6.22 -9.70
C LEU A 151 16.49 -6.54 -9.48
N SER A 152 17.24 -5.67 -8.81
CA SER A 152 18.62 -5.92 -8.41
C SER A 152 18.72 -7.12 -7.46
N LEU A 153 17.93 -7.16 -6.38
CA LEU A 153 17.92 -8.27 -5.43
C LEU A 153 17.57 -9.61 -6.09
N LEU A 154 16.51 -9.63 -6.91
CA LEU A 154 16.10 -10.81 -7.68
C LEU A 154 17.21 -11.29 -8.62
N ALA A 155 17.86 -10.36 -9.33
CA ALA A 155 18.94 -10.68 -10.27
C ALA A 155 20.20 -11.20 -9.56
N LEU A 156 20.60 -10.58 -8.44
CA LEU A 156 21.74 -11.03 -7.63
C LEU A 156 21.47 -12.42 -7.04
N SER A 157 20.28 -12.64 -6.49
CA SER A 157 19.90 -13.94 -5.96
C SER A 157 19.91 -15.02 -7.05
N LYS A 158 19.42 -14.70 -8.26
CA LYS A 158 19.46 -15.63 -9.40
C LYS A 158 20.89 -16.01 -9.78
N LYS A 159 21.81 -15.03 -9.85
CA LYS A 159 23.23 -15.28 -10.12
C LYS A 159 23.80 -16.27 -9.10
N LEU A 160 23.50 -16.07 -7.82
CA LEU A 160 23.95 -16.94 -6.74
C LEU A 160 23.40 -18.37 -6.78
N PHE A 161 22.12 -18.55 -7.16
CA PHE A 161 21.55 -19.89 -7.35
C PHE A 161 22.11 -20.59 -8.60
N SER A 162 22.50 -19.82 -9.61
CA SER A 162 23.17 -20.32 -10.82
C SER A 162 24.64 -20.69 -10.59
N GLY A 163 25.18 -20.43 -9.40
CA GLY A 163 26.58 -20.71 -9.05
C GLY A 163 27.57 -19.63 -9.47
N ASN A 164 27.10 -18.44 -9.85
CA ASN A 164 27.97 -17.31 -10.18
C ASN A 164 28.36 -16.55 -8.91
N GLU A 165 29.57 -15.97 -8.93
CA GLU A 165 30.00 -15.00 -7.92
C GLU A 165 29.33 -13.64 -8.17
N ILE A 166 29.10 -12.89 -7.09
CA ILE A 166 28.59 -11.52 -7.14
C ILE A 166 29.46 -10.62 -6.29
N GLU A 167 29.48 -9.33 -6.62
CA GLU A 167 30.04 -8.30 -5.74
C GLU A 167 29.17 -8.17 -4.49
N ASN A 168 29.80 -8.08 -3.32
CA ASN A 168 29.12 -8.09 -2.02
C ASN A 168 28.64 -6.69 -1.59
N GLU A 169 28.36 -5.81 -2.55
CA GLU A 169 27.96 -4.43 -2.33
C GLU A 169 26.45 -4.28 -2.54
N TYR A 170 25.67 -4.83 -1.61
CA TYR A 170 24.22 -4.63 -1.55
C TYR A 170 23.76 -4.48 -0.11
N GLN A 171 22.71 -3.69 0.09
CA GLN A 171 22.03 -3.54 1.37
C GLN A 171 20.86 -4.51 1.45
N ILE A 172 20.55 -4.96 2.66
CA ILE A 172 19.41 -5.84 2.93
C ILE A 172 18.63 -5.19 4.06
N GLU A 173 17.42 -4.75 3.77
CA GLU A 173 16.50 -4.20 4.76
C GLU A 173 15.47 -5.24 5.15
N LEU A 174 15.32 -5.50 6.46
CA LEU A 174 14.34 -6.43 7.00
C LEU A 174 13.42 -5.71 7.97
N ASN A 175 12.11 -5.72 7.68
CA ASN A 175 11.19 -4.81 8.33
C ASN A 175 10.06 -5.51 9.11
N SER A 176 9.91 -6.83 8.99
CA SER A 176 8.94 -7.58 9.81
C SER A 176 9.50 -8.82 10.49
N LEU A 177 8.91 -9.13 11.66
CA LEU A 177 9.17 -10.36 12.42
C LEU A 177 8.80 -11.63 11.64
N SER A 178 7.74 -11.55 10.84
CA SER A 178 7.27 -12.66 10.01
C SER A 178 8.28 -13.00 8.91
N GLU A 179 8.75 -11.98 8.18
CA GLU A 179 9.81 -12.13 7.17
C GLU A 179 11.10 -12.70 7.77
N LEU A 180 11.53 -12.16 8.91
CA LEU A 180 12.71 -12.65 9.63
C LEU A 180 12.63 -14.14 9.94
N SER A 181 11.45 -14.61 10.40
CA SER A 181 11.22 -16.01 10.72
C SER A 181 11.33 -16.91 9.48
N GLU A 182 10.74 -16.48 8.36
CA GLU A 182 10.76 -17.25 7.10
C GLU A 182 12.18 -17.27 6.48
N ILE A 183 12.86 -16.11 6.45
CA ILE A 183 14.27 -16.03 6.01
C ILE A 183 15.16 -16.93 6.85
N PHE A 184 15.00 -16.91 8.18
CA PHE A 184 15.79 -17.75 9.08
C PHE A 184 15.55 -19.24 8.78
N SER A 185 14.28 -19.63 8.59
CA SER A 185 13.89 -21.00 8.26
C SER A 185 14.49 -21.46 6.93
N PHE A 186 14.40 -20.63 5.88
CA PHE A 186 15.06 -20.88 4.60
C PHE A 186 16.59 -21.02 4.76
N CYS A 187 17.24 -20.13 5.52
CA CYS A 187 18.69 -20.17 5.71
C CYS A 187 19.14 -21.47 6.39
N VAL A 188 18.37 -21.97 7.36
CA VAL A 188 18.59 -23.27 8.02
C VAL A 188 18.45 -24.40 7.00
N GLU A 189 17.34 -24.45 6.27
CA GLU A 189 17.08 -25.49 5.26
C GLU A 189 18.17 -25.51 4.18
N TYR A 190 18.49 -24.35 3.61
CA TYR A 190 19.49 -24.21 2.56
C TYR A 190 20.88 -24.62 3.03
N SER A 191 21.29 -24.20 4.23
CA SER A 191 22.57 -24.59 4.83
C SER A 191 22.64 -26.09 5.12
N PHE A 192 21.55 -26.68 5.62
CA PHE A 192 21.45 -28.12 5.83
C PHE A 192 21.55 -28.89 4.52
N ALA A 193 20.77 -28.48 3.51
CA ALA A 193 20.76 -29.11 2.19
C ALA A 193 22.16 -29.08 1.54
N LYS A 194 22.82 -27.92 1.59
CA LYS A 194 24.19 -27.73 1.07
C LYS A 194 25.18 -28.71 1.70
N LYS A 195 25.08 -28.95 3.01
CA LYS A 195 26.05 -29.76 3.75
C LYS A 195 25.73 -31.26 3.74
N TYR A 196 24.46 -31.63 3.83
CA TYR A 196 24.04 -33.00 4.12
C TYR A 196 23.14 -33.64 3.05
N ALA A 197 22.55 -32.85 2.15
CA ALA A 197 21.63 -33.36 1.11
C ALA A 197 21.97 -32.79 -0.29
N PRO A 198 23.16 -33.09 -0.86
CA PRO A 198 23.64 -32.46 -2.09
C PRO A 198 22.74 -32.67 -3.31
N ARG A 199 22.03 -33.80 -3.39
CA ARG A 199 21.02 -34.04 -4.44
C ARG A 199 19.83 -33.09 -4.31
N TYR A 200 19.36 -32.84 -3.08
CA TYR A 200 18.27 -31.91 -2.79
C TYR A 200 18.72 -30.47 -3.03
N PHE A 201 19.91 -30.11 -2.57
CA PHE A 201 20.53 -28.81 -2.82
C PHE A 201 20.60 -28.46 -4.31
N LYS A 202 21.04 -29.40 -5.16
CA LYS A 202 21.06 -29.19 -6.63
C LYS A 202 19.64 -28.98 -7.19
N LYS A 203 18.65 -29.72 -6.70
CA LYS A 203 17.24 -29.54 -7.10
C LYS A 203 16.71 -28.17 -6.68
N MET A 204 16.98 -27.74 -5.44
CA MET A 204 16.61 -26.41 -4.94
C MET A 204 17.21 -25.30 -5.79
N ASN A 205 18.51 -25.34 -6.08
CA ASN A 205 19.15 -24.31 -6.90
C ASN A 205 18.54 -24.22 -8.30
N ASN A 206 18.28 -25.37 -8.94
CA ASN A 206 17.61 -25.40 -10.24
C ASN A 206 16.18 -24.84 -10.16
N TYR A 207 15.42 -25.22 -9.13
CA TYR A 207 14.05 -24.75 -8.91
C TYR A 207 14.02 -23.23 -8.72
N PHE A 208 14.78 -22.69 -7.77
CA PHE A 208 14.80 -21.25 -7.49
C PHE A 208 15.37 -20.43 -8.64
N THR A 209 16.35 -20.95 -9.40
CA THR A 209 16.84 -20.26 -10.61
C THR A 209 15.72 -20.06 -11.63
N ASN A 210 14.90 -21.09 -11.87
CA ASN A 210 13.78 -21.03 -12.80
C ASN A 210 12.65 -20.15 -12.27
N ASP A 211 12.35 -20.23 -10.98
CA ASP A 211 11.31 -19.42 -10.36
C ASP A 211 11.67 -17.93 -10.38
N LEU A 212 12.95 -17.59 -10.14
CA LEU A 212 13.46 -16.23 -10.25
C LEU A 212 13.34 -15.64 -11.66
N ASP A 213 13.40 -16.45 -12.72
CA ASP A 213 13.12 -15.98 -14.08
C ASP A 213 11.67 -15.53 -14.25
N VAL A 214 10.74 -16.28 -13.68
CA VAL A 214 9.31 -15.93 -13.67
C VAL A 214 9.08 -14.67 -12.84
N LEU A 215 9.69 -14.58 -11.66
CA LEU A 215 9.54 -13.45 -10.76
C LEU A 215 10.14 -12.16 -11.33
N LEU A 216 11.34 -12.22 -11.93
CA LEU A 216 11.95 -11.08 -12.62
C LEU A 216 11.06 -10.55 -13.75
N LYS A 217 10.43 -11.44 -14.52
CA LYS A 217 9.50 -11.03 -15.58
C LYS A 217 8.28 -10.33 -14.98
N LYS A 218 7.63 -10.94 -13.98
CA LYS A 218 6.47 -10.37 -13.30
C LYS A 218 6.79 -9.00 -12.69
N GLU A 219 7.92 -8.87 -12.00
CA GLU A 219 8.30 -7.63 -11.33
C GLU A 219 8.55 -6.48 -12.32
N LYS A 220 9.14 -6.77 -13.49
CA LYS A 220 9.30 -5.77 -14.56
C LYS A 220 7.95 -5.26 -15.08
N GLU A 221 6.99 -6.17 -15.25
CA GLU A 221 5.67 -5.90 -15.82
C GLU A 221 4.73 -5.17 -14.85
N LYS A 222 4.90 -5.33 -13.52
CA LYS A 222 4.05 -4.71 -12.49
C LYS A 222 4.18 -3.19 -12.43
N ASP A 223 3.08 -2.50 -12.14
CA ASP A 223 3.12 -1.10 -11.70
C ASP A 223 3.13 -1.05 -10.16
N LEU A 224 4.31 -0.86 -9.55
CA LEU A 224 4.46 -0.87 -8.10
C LEU A 224 3.76 0.30 -7.38
N THR A 225 3.20 1.26 -8.13
CA THR A 225 2.32 2.30 -7.56
C THR A 225 0.87 1.82 -7.34
N ARG A 226 0.54 0.65 -7.92
CA ARG A 226 -0.80 0.05 -7.95
C ARG A 226 -0.84 -1.41 -7.49
N GLU A 227 0.29 -2.10 -7.56
CA GLU A 227 0.42 -3.53 -7.27
C GLU A 227 1.57 -3.76 -6.30
N ASP A 228 1.43 -4.76 -5.43
CA ASP A 228 2.51 -5.18 -4.55
C ASP A 228 3.64 -5.83 -5.34
N SER A 229 4.89 -5.65 -4.91
CA SER A 229 6.04 -6.38 -5.46
C SER A 229 5.85 -7.89 -5.34
N VAL A 230 6.50 -8.66 -6.23
CA VAL A 230 6.63 -10.11 -6.02
C VAL A 230 7.36 -10.46 -4.72
N LEU A 231 8.16 -9.54 -4.17
CA LEU A 231 8.83 -9.70 -2.88
C LEU A 231 7.91 -9.48 -1.68
N SER A 232 6.66 -9.06 -1.87
CA SER A 232 5.70 -8.98 -0.78
C SER A 232 5.23 -10.36 -0.29
N ASP A 233 5.43 -11.42 -1.09
CA ASP A 233 5.22 -12.79 -0.66
C ASP A 233 6.38 -13.28 0.22
N SER A 234 6.07 -13.68 1.46
CA SER A 234 7.09 -14.02 2.46
C SER A 234 7.97 -15.20 2.04
N HIS A 235 7.40 -16.17 1.32
CA HIS A 235 8.15 -17.34 0.87
C HIS A 235 9.13 -16.96 -0.25
N THR A 236 8.67 -16.18 -1.22
CA THR A 236 9.49 -15.60 -2.29
C THR A 236 10.65 -14.78 -1.71
N LEU A 237 10.33 -13.86 -0.82
CA LEU A 237 11.29 -13.01 -0.13
C LEU A 237 12.34 -13.83 0.62
N SER A 238 11.93 -14.93 1.27
CA SER A 238 12.81 -15.76 2.08
C SER A 238 13.96 -16.38 1.29
N PHE A 239 13.70 -16.92 0.11
CA PHE A 239 14.76 -17.54 -0.69
C PHE A 239 15.58 -16.49 -1.45
N VAL A 240 14.97 -15.35 -1.81
CA VAL A 240 15.68 -14.22 -2.43
C VAL A 240 16.71 -13.64 -1.46
N LEU A 241 16.24 -13.16 -0.30
CA LEU A 241 17.08 -12.51 0.70
C LEU A 241 17.93 -13.52 1.48
N GLY A 242 17.40 -14.70 1.78
CA GLY A 242 18.15 -15.73 2.48
C GLY A 242 19.40 -16.16 1.71
N ARG A 243 19.31 -16.31 0.38
CA ARG A 243 20.50 -16.64 -0.42
C ARG A 243 21.55 -15.54 -0.41
N LEU A 244 21.11 -14.28 -0.44
CA LEU A 244 21.96 -13.08 -0.37
C LEU A 244 22.60 -12.92 1.03
N ILE A 245 21.86 -13.18 2.11
CA ILE A 245 22.34 -13.14 3.49
C ILE A 245 23.41 -14.22 3.71
N LEU A 246 23.17 -15.44 3.23
CA LEU A 246 24.13 -16.54 3.33
C LEU A 246 25.43 -16.26 2.56
N GLU A 247 25.35 -15.51 1.47
CA GLU A 247 26.53 -15.05 0.73
C GLU A 247 27.28 -13.95 1.47
N LYS A 248 26.56 -12.93 1.95
CA LYS A 248 27.16 -11.76 2.61
C LYS A 248 27.75 -12.09 3.98
N TYR A 249 27.12 -13.00 4.72
CA TYR A 249 27.44 -13.32 6.11
C TYR A 249 27.57 -14.84 6.35
N PRO A 250 28.48 -15.54 5.66
CA PRO A 250 28.49 -17.01 5.59
C PRO A 250 28.77 -17.70 6.94
N ARG A 251 29.32 -16.98 7.93
CA ARG A 251 29.72 -17.53 9.24
C ARG A 251 28.87 -17.05 10.41
N ASP A 252 28.13 -15.97 10.26
CA ASP A 252 27.43 -15.29 11.35
C ASP A 252 26.01 -14.81 11.02
N TRP A 253 25.47 -15.19 9.85
CA TRP A 253 24.09 -14.87 9.44
C TRP A 253 23.06 -15.13 10.53
N SER A 254 23.16 -16.25 11.26
CA SER A 254 22.18 -16.64 12.27
C SER A 254 22.18 -15.68 13.46
N LYS A 255 23.38 -15.26 13.91
CA LYS A 255 23.52 -14.26 14.98
C LYS A 255 22.98 -12.90 14.53
N ARG A 256 23.21 -12.51 13.28
CA ARG A 256 22.74 -11.24 12.71
C ARG A 256 21.23 -11.19 12.59
N LEU A 257 20.60 -12.26 12.10
CA LEU A 257 19.14 -12.37 12.03
C LEU A 257 18.52 -12.35 13.43
N LEU A 258 19.05 -13.10 14.39
CA LEU A 258 18.53 -13.13 15.76
C LEU A 258 18.65 -11.78 16.48
N LYS A 259 19.73 -11.03 16.22
CA LYS A 259 19.96 -9.70 16.82
C LYS A 259 19.36 -8.56 16.00
N ARG A 260 18.84 -8.82 14.80
CA ARG A 260 18.39 -7.82 13.82
C ARG A 260 19.48 -6.77 13.50
N THR A 261 20.72 -7.22 13.33
CA THR A 261 21.89 -6.36 13.05
C THR A 261 22.42 -6.59 11.63
N LEU A 262 21.52 -6.82 10.67
CA LEU A 262 21.90 -6.82 9.25
C LEU A 262 22.04 -5.36 8.84
N ILE A 263 23.27 -4.87 8.90
CA ILE A 263 23.74 -3.60 8.35
C ILE A 263 24.70 -3.97 7.22
#